data_AF-R7K5J1-F1
#
_entry.id   AF-R7K5J1-F1
#
_cell.length_a   1.000
_cell.length_b   1.000
_cell.length_c   1.000
_cell.angle_alpha   90.00
_cell.angle_beta   90.00
_cell.angle_gamma   90.00
#
_symmetry.space_group_name_H-M   'P 1'
#
loop_
_entity.id
_entity.type
_entity.pdbx_description
1 polymer ?
#
loop_
_entity_poly.entity_id
_entity_poly.type
_entity_poly.pdbx_seq_one_letter_code
_entity_poly.pdbx_strand_id
1 'polypeptide(L)'
;MITKVVKGCPKELIEKRKNRIQEALDIKFDNPCQPVKFVVDTLPDGNEVYFLKPGKEYFRKEPNLNDMSPNVGDLFTKFSFADIWQLLCKLRNAISFDNYKKLSAILYRVAYLIDFTDNQGKVRFSPSTEMLNEIQEIQTDAIHNNLNVNILAFIHFMDILGWNDEMKTHANNDGLNFVVKKPKMGRINTILSCISIPILFQEFVDEVLLHKDDKANIDFSIVINVAQTFSRTRGVHPLPNKKLAELLNPFLQL
;
A
#
# COMPACT_ATOMS: atom_id res chain seq x y z
N MET A 1 -16.24 6.08 10.05
CA MET A 1 -15.71 4.76 9.59
C MET A 1 -15.20 3.84 10.72
N ILE A 2 -15.70 2.60 10.86
CA ILE A 2 -15.12 1.55 11.74
C ILE A 2 -14.82 0.28 10.92
N THR A 3 -13.64 -0.31 11.10
CA THR A 3 -13.19 -1.54 10.41
C THR A 3 -12.93 -2.65 11.40
N LYS A 4 -13.42 -3.86 11.11
CA LYS A 4 -13.06 -5.06 11.87
C LYS A 4 -11.84 -5.74 11.25
N VAL A 5 -10.96 -6.25 12.11
CA VAL A 5 -9.79 -7.01 11.69
C VAL A 5 -10.22 -8.24 10.89
N VAL A 6 -9.59 -8.41 9.73
CA VAL A 6 -9.81 -9.59 8.90
C VAL A 6 -8.99 -10.76 9.45
N LYS A 7 -9.69 -11.85 9.83
CA LYS A 7 -9.05 -13.08 10.31
C LYS A 7 -8.57 -13.91 9.12
N GLY A 8 -7.29 -14.29 9.14
CA GLY A 8 -6.69 -15.14 8.10
C GLY A 8 -6.69 -14.48 6.71
N CYS A 9 -7.13 -15.23 5.70
CA CYS A 9 -7.37 -14.78 4.34
C CYS A 9 -8.68 -15.43 3.87
N PRO A 10 -9.84 -14.75 4.02
CA PRO A 10 -11.14 -15.32 3.68
C PRO A 10 -11.23 -15.75 2.22
N LYS A 11 -12.07 -16.75 1.91
CA LYS A 11 -12.23 -17.26 0.53
C LYS A 11 -12.63 -16.16 -0.45
N GLU A 12 -13.55 -15.29 -0.07
CA GLU A 12 -13.99 -14.16 -0.91
C GLU A 12 -12.82 -13.23 -1.28
N LEU A 13 -11.93 -12.95 -0.32
CA LEU A 13 -10.73 -12.16 -0.57
C LEU A 13 -9.80 -12.86 -1.57
N ILE A 14 -9.62 -14.18 -1.44
CA ILE A 14 -8.81 -14.96 -2.39
C ILE A 14 -9.40 -14.88 -3.80
N GLU A 15 -10.72 -15.00 -3.95
CA GLU A 15 -11.35 -14.92 -5.28
C GLU A 15 -11.22 -13.52 -5.90
N LYS A 16 -11.47 -12.44 -5.14
CA LYS A 16 -11.23 -11.07 -5.62
C LYS A 16 -9.78 -10.86 -6.11
N ARG A 17 -8.82 -11.43 -5.39
CA ARG A 17 -7.39 -11.39 -5.73
C ARG A 17 -7.07 -12.16 -7.01
N LYS A 18 -7.60 -13.37 -7.16
CA LYS A 18 -7.47 -14.17 -8.38
C LYS A 18 -8.03 -13.44 -9.60
N ASN A 19 -9.21 -12.85 -9.49
CA ASN A 19 -9.85 -12.10 -10.59
C ASN A 19 -8.95 -10.97 -11.09
N ARG A 20 -8.35 -10.21 -10.17
CA ARG A 20 -7.39 -9.14 -10.51
C ARG A 20 -6.13 -9.70 -11.14
N ILE A 21 -5.53 -10.76 -10.61
CA ILE A 21 -4.34 -11.35 -11.24
C ILE A 21 -4.65 -11.81 -12.67
N GLN A 22 -5.80 -12.46 -12.87
CA GLN A 22 -6.22 -12.92 -14.20
C GLN A 22 -6.34 -11.76 -15.18
N GLU A 23 -7.02 -10.69 -14.81
CA GLU A 23 -7.14 -9.48 -15.63
C GLU A 23 -5.76 -8.92 -16.04
N ALA A 24 -4.79 -8.91 -15.13
CA ALA A 24 -3.44 -8.43 -15.43
C ALA A 24 -2.59 -9.40 -16.28
N LEU A 25 -2.88 -10.72 -16.24
CA LEU A 25 -2.25 -11.73 -17.12
C LEU A 25 -2.75 -11.63 -18.57
N ASP A 26 -3.96 -11.12 -18.77
CA ASP A 26 -4.56 -10.91 -20.08
C ASP A 26 -3.94 -9.70 -20.81
N ILE A 27 -3.23 -8.82 -20.10
CA ILE A 27 -2.46 -7.72 -20.70
C ILE A 27 -1.28 -8.31 -21.50
N LYS A 28 -1.37 -8.21 -22.83
CA LYS A 28 -0.33 -8.61 -23.79
C LYS A 28 0.50 -7.41 -24.24
N PHE A 29 1.76 -7.67 -24.56
CA PHE A 29 2.68 -6.72 -25.19
C PHE A 29 3.61 -7.51 -26.12
N ASP A 30 3.95 -6.92 -27.27
CA ASP A 30 4.79 -7.59 -28.28
C ASP A 30 6.27 -7.21 -28.14
N ASN A 31 6.52 -5.95 -27.74
CA ASN A 31 7.87 -5.41 -27.58
C ASN A 31 8.10 -4.98 -26.13
N PRO A 32 8.97 -5.67 -25.36
CA PRO A 32 9.28 -5.28 -23.98
C PRO A 32 9.77 -3.83 -23.85
N CYS A 33 10.47 -3.30 -24.87
CA CYS A 33 10.99 -1.93 -24.88
C CYS A 33 9.91 -0.86 -25.12
N GLN A 34 8.67 -1.27 -25.42
CA GLN A 34 7.52 -0.39 -25.60
C GLN A 34 6.39 -0.84 -24.65
N PRO A 35 6.47 -0.46 -23.35
CA PRO A 35 5.47 -0.89 -22.38
C PRO A 35 4.05 -0.46 -22.76
N VAL A 36 3.11 -1.38 -22.67
CA VAL A 36 1.69 -1.12 -22.92
C VAL A 36 1.08 -0.48 -21.68
N LYS A 37 0.32 0.60 -21.90
CA LYS A 37 -0.47 1.27 -20.87
C LYS A 37 -1.82 0.57 -20.70
N PHE A 38 -2.12 0.15 -19.49
CA PHE A 38 -3.42 -0.44 -19.13
C PHE A 38 -4.11 0.43 -18.07
N VAL A 39 -5.15 1.15 -18.47
CA VAL A 39 -5.92 2.01 -17.57
C VAL A 39 -6.88 1.16 -16.75
N VAL A 40 -6.74 1.27 -15.43
CA VAL A 40 -7.55 0.57 -14.43
C VAL A 40 -8.77 1.39 -14.05
N ASP A 41 -8.59 2.71 -13.90
CA ASP A 41 -9.59 3.66 -13.43
C ASP A 41 -9.25 5.10 -13.87
N THR A 42 -10.19 6.03 -13.70
CA THR A 42 -10.00 7.47 -13.93
C THR A 42 -10.59 8.25 -12.75
N LEU A 43 -9.74 9.02 -12.09
CA LEU A 43 -10.13 9.81 -10.92
C LEU A 43 -10.99 11.03 -11.32
N PRO A 44 -11.73 11.64 -10.38
CA PRO A 44 -12.58 12.80 -10.66
C PRO A 44 -11.83 14.03 -11.23
N ASP A 45 -10.53 14.14 -10.95
CA ASP A 45 -9.66 15.19 -11.46
C ASP A 45 -9.06 14.87 -12.85
N GLY A 46 -9.46 13.75 -13.45
CA GLY A 46 -9.00 13.29 -14.76
C GLY A 46 -7.70 12.48 -14.74
N ASN A 47 -7.06 12.30 -13.57
CA ASN A 47 -5.87 11.47 -13.49
C ASN A 47 -6.22 10.00 -13.72
N GLU A 48 -5.57 9.37 -14.68
CA GLU A 48 -5.71 7.94 -14.93
C GLU A 48 -4.90 7.13 -13.92
N VAL A 49 -5.50 6.04 -13.42
CA VAL A 49 -4.83 5.02 -12.62
C VAL A 49 -4.48 3.88 -13.55
N TYR A 50 -3.20 3.55 -13.72
CA TYR A 50 -2.78 2.62 -14.78
C TYR A 50 -1.52 1.81 -14.46
N PHE A 51 -1.33 0.73 -15.21
CA PHE A 51 -0.06 0.01 -15.30
C PHE A 51 0.67 0.31 -16.59
N LEU A 52 2.00 0.29 -16.55
CA LEU A 52 2.84 0.02 -17.72
C LEU A 52 3.36 -1.41 -17.63
N LYS A 53 3.21 -2.19 -18.69
CA LYS A 53 3.69 -3.59 -18.76
C LYS A 53 4.54 -3.81 -20.01
N PRO A 54 5.76 -4.38 -19.90
CA PRO A 54 6.38 -4.87 -18.67
C PRO A 54 6.92 -3.76 -17.77
N GLY A 55 7.11 -4.07 -16.50
CA GLY A 55 7.80 -3.22 -15.53
C GLY A 55 9.32 -3.40 -15.55
N LYS A 56 10.02 -2.66 -14.67
CA LYS A 56 11.49 -2.63 -14.63
C LYS A 56 12.14 -3.97 -14.29
N GLU A 57 11.46 -4.85 -13.54
CA GLU A 57 12.02 -6.14 -13.12
C GLU A 57 12.05 -7.17 -14.26
N TYR A 58 11.35 -6.91 -15.37
CA TYR A 58 11.43 -7.71 -16.58
C TYR A 58 12.85 -7.74 -17.17
N PHE A 59 13.59 -6.65 -17.05
CA PHE A 59 14.93 -6.50 -17.64
C PHE A 59 16.06 -6.96 -16.71
N ARG A 60 15.75 -7.57 -15.57
CA ARG A 60 16.77 -8.12 -14.66
C ARG A 60 17.39 -9.39 -15.23
N LYS A 61 18.55 -9.79 -14.68
CA LYS A 61 19.24 -11.05 -15.03
C LYS A 61 18.33 -12.28 -14.87
N GLU A 62 17.48 -12.27 -13.84
CA GLU A 62 16.35 -13.18 -13.68
C GLU A 62 15.06 -12.38 -13.94
N PRO A 63 14.50 -12.42 -15.17
CA PRO A 63 13.34 -11.64 -15.56
C PRO A 63 12.10 -11.98 -14.74
N ASN A 64 11.38 -10.95 -14.29
CA ASN A 64 10.02 -11.11 -13.80
C ASN A 64 9.03 -10.75 -14.91
N LEU A 65 8.50 -11.76 -15.59
CA LEU A 65 7.58 -11.61 -16.73
C LEU A 65 6.24 -10.93 -16.35
N ASN A 66 5.90 -10.98 -15.06
CA ASN A 66 4.64 -10.48 -14.51
C ASN A 66 4.78 -9.11 -13.86
N ASP A 67 5.99 -8.53 -13.85
CA ASP A 67 6.20 -7.19 -13.29
C ASP A 67 5.52 -6.12 -14.15
N MET A 68 4.92 -5.17 -13.45
CA MET A 68 4.24 -4.00 -14.02
C MET A 68 4.67 -2.76 -13.24
N SER A 69 4.57 -1.60 -13.88
CA SER A 69 4.81 -0.32 -13.21
C SER A 69 3.48 0.34 -12.86
N PRO A 70 3.10 0.44 -11.57
CA PRO A 70 1.90 1.18 -11.16
C PRO A 70 2.12 2.68 -11.31
N ASN A 71 1.13 3.42 -11.81
CA ASN A 71 1.16 4.87 -11.95
C ASN A 71 -0.23 5.49 -11.75
N VAL A 72 -0.26 6.74 -11.28
CA VAL A 72 -1.48 7.56 -11.23
C VAL A 72 -1.17 8.96 -11.74
N GLY A 73 -1.71 9.29 -12.92
CA GLY A 73 -1.40 10.53 -13.65
C GLY A 73 0.11 10.82 -13.67
N ASP A 74 0.46 12.10 -13.54
CA ASP A 74 1.84 12.54 -13.28
C ASP A 74 2.18 12.58 -11.78
N LEU A 75 1.18 12.44 -10.91
CA LEU A 75 1.31 12.56 -9.45
C LEU A 75 2.16 11.47 -8.83
N PHE A 76 1.98 10.23 -9.30
CA PHE A 76 2.65 9.05 -8.75
C PHE A 76 3.26 8.21 -9.87
N THR A 77 4.21 8.80 -10.61
CA THR A 77 4.96 8.10 -11.65
C THR A 77 6.30 7.62 -11.11
N LYS A 78 6.66 6.35 -11.42
CA LYS A 78 7.93 5.73 -10.97
C LYS A 78 8.16 5.80 -9.44
N PHE A 79 7.10 5.96 -8.67
CA PHE A 79 7.16 6.10 -7.22
C PHE A 79 7.77 4.85 -6.58
N SER A 80 8.86 5.03 -5.84
CA SER A 80 9.58 3.95 -5.16
C SER A 80 9.06 3.73 -3.75
N PHE A 81 9.43 2.60 -3.12
CA PHE A 81 9.14 2.40 -1.69
C PHE A 81 9.72 3.49 -0.79
N ALA A 82 10.89 4.05 -1.15
CA ALA A 82 11.47 5.15 -0.40
C ALA A 82 10.57 6.40 -0.46
N ASP A 83 10.02 6.72 -1.64
CA ASP A 83 9.11 7.85 -1.82
C ASP A 83 7.80 7.66 -1.06
N ILE A 84 7.24 6.44 -1.10
CA ILE A 84 6.04 6.07 -0.33
C ILE A 84 6.28 6.22 1.17
N TRP A 85 7.38 5.68 1.69
CA TRP A 85 7.71 5.75 3.10
C TRP A 85 7.95 7.20 3.53
N GLN A 86 8.65 7.99 2.72
CA GLN A 86 8.86 9.41 2.99
C GLN A 86 7.53 10.17 3.02
N LEU A 87 6.64 9.95 2.06
CA LEU A 87 5.33 10.58 2.02
C LEU A 87 4.49 10.21 3.25
N LEU A 88 4.44 8.94 3.62
CA LEU A 88 3.69 8.50 4.80
C LEU A 88 4.28 9.04 6.10
N CYS A 89 5.60 9.16 6.22
CA CYS A 89 6.23 9.81 7.38
C CYS A 89 5.93 11.31 7.43
N LYS A 90 5.91 12.00 6.28
CA LYS A 90 5.49 13.41 6.19
C LYS A 90 4.04 13.58 6.61
N LEU A 91 3.15 12.73 6.09
CA LEU A 91 1.73 12.72 6.48
C LEU A 91 1.59 12.51 7.99
N ARG A 92 2.25 11.48 8.56
CA ARG A 92 2.24 11.21 10.00
C ARG A 92 2.62 12.43 10.85
N ASN A 93 3.55 13.25 10.38
CA ASN A 93 4.04 14.41 11.14
C ASN A 93 3.25 15.70 10.88
N ALA A 94 2.57 15.81 9.75
CA ALA A 94 1.89 17.05 9.37
C ALA A 94 0.40 17.06 9.69
N ILE A 95 -0.31 15.94 9.54
CA ILE A 95 -1.75 15.88 9.80
C ILE A 95 -2.03 15.42 11.23
N SER A 96 -3.26 15.65 11.71
CA SER A 96 -3.67 15.16 13.03
C SER A 96 -3.49 13.64 13.15
N PHE A 97 -3.14 13.18 14.34
CA PHE A 97 -2.89 11.74 14.54
C PHE A 97 -4.13 10.90 14.25
N ASP A 98 -5.33 11.41 14.54
CA ASP A 98 -6.58 10.74 14.18
C ASP A 98 -6.78 10.62 12.67
N ASN A 99 -6.48 11.68 11.88
CA ASN A 99 -6.51 11.57 10.42
C ASN A 99 -5.46 10.60 9.87
N TYR A 100 -4.28 10.54 10.49
CA TYR A 100 -3.28 9.54 10.14
C TYR A 100 -3.76 8.10 10.44
N LYS A 101 -4.45 7.89 11.57
CA LYS A 101 -5.08 6.60 11.88
C LYS A 101 -6.19 6.26 10.89
N LYS A 102 -7.04 7.21 10.50
CA LYS A 102 -8.05 7.05 9.45
C LYS A 102 -7.40 6.62 8.14
N LEU A 103 -6.38 7.34 7.67
CA LEU A 103 -5.62 6.98 6.46
C LEU A 103 -5.06 5.55 6.55
N SER A 104 -4.43 5.21 7.68
CA SER A 104 -3.89 3.87 7.92
C SER A 104 -4.98 2.79 7.90
N ALA A 105 -6.16 3.07 8.45
CA ALA A 105 -7.31 2.17 8.39
C ALA A 105 -7.85 2.03 6.96
N ILE A 106 -7.86 3.10 6.15
CA ILE A 106 -8.21 3.04 4.73
C ILE A 106 -7.23 2.15 3.97
N LEU A 107 -5.93 2.35 4.15
CA LEU A 107 -4.90 1.50 3.55
C LEU A 107 -5.04 0.03 3.99
N TYR A 108 -5.42 -0.23 5.25
CA TYR A 108 -5.75 -1.57 5.72
C TYR A 108 -6.92 -2.15 4.91
N ARG A 109 -8.00 -1.39 4.73
CA ARG A 109 -9.16 -1.81 3.94
C ARG A 109 -8.80 -2.08 2.47
N VAL A 110 -7.89 -1.30 1.89
CA VAL A 110 -7.33 -1.54 0.55
C VAL A 110 -6.51 -2.83 0.50
N ALA A 111 -5.67 -3.08 1.51
CA ALA A 111 -4.90 -4.33 1.61
C ALA A 111 -5.77 -5.58 1.56
N TYR A 112 -6.98 -5.48 2.13
CA TYR A 112 -7.95 -6.57 2.23
C TYR A 112 -9.13 -6.46 1.25
N LEU A 113 -9.06 -5.58 0.24
CA LEU A 113 -10.10 -5.39 -0.78
C LEU A 113 -11.53 -5.24 -0.21
N ILE A 114 -11.68 -4.49 0.89
CA ILE A 114 -12.95 -4.34 1.60
C ILE A 114 -13.92 -3.44 0.82
N ASP A 115 -13.47 -2.25 0.42
CA ASP A 115 -14.29 -1.29 -0.34
C ASP A 115 -14.14 -1.50 -1.86
N PHE A 116 -14.29 -2.75 -2.30
CA PHE A 116 -14.13 -3.13 -3.70
C PHE A 116 -15.38 -3.84 -4.22
N THR A 117 -15.84 -3.41 -5.39
CA THR A 117 -16.93 -4.04 -6.12
C THR A 117 -16.39 -4.91 -7.25
N ASP A 118 -17.02 -6.05 -7.49
CA ASP A 118 -16.75 -6.90 -8.65
C ASP A 118 -17.83 -6.66 -9.70
N ASN A 119 -17.42 -6.13 -10.86
CA ASN A 119 -18.28 -5.97 -12.03
C ASN A 119 -17.76 -6.86 -13.16
N GLN A 120 -18.38 -8.03 -13.35
CA GLN A 120 -18.01 -9.00 -14.40
C GLN A 120 -16.54 -9.43 -14.35
N GLY A 121 -16.02 -9.71 -13.16
CA GLY A 121 -14.62 -10.11 -12.94
C GLY A 121 -13.65 -8.95 -12.78
N LYS A 122 -14.09 -7.70 -13.02
CA LYS A 122 -13.29 -6.51 -12.80
C LYS A 122 -13.51 -5.98 -11.39
N VAL A 123 -12.57 -6.29 -10.50
CA VAL A 123 -12.58 -5.81 -9.12
C VAL A 123 -11.95 -4.42 -9.05
N ARG A 124 -12.69 -3.42 -8.60
CA ARG A 124 -12.26 -2.01 -8.54
C ARG A 124 -12.54 -1.39 -7.18
N PHE A 125 -11.68 -0.47 -6.77
CA PHE A 125 -11.87 0.31 -5.55
C PHE A 125 -13.10 1.20 -5.76
N SER A 126 -14.09 1.04 -4.89
CA SER A 126 -15.37 1.72 -4.99
C SER A 126 -15.77 2.20 -3.59
N PRO A 127 -15.08 3.23 -3.07
CA PRO A 127 -15.36 3.77 -1.74
C PRO A 127 -16.78 4.32 -1.65
N SER A 128 -17.43 4.13 -0.50
CA SER A 128 -18.73 4.76 -0.22
C SER A 128 -18.59 6.28 -0.07
N THR A 129 -19.72 7.00 -0.10
CA THR A 129 -19.74 8.44 0.19
C THR A 129 -19.14 8.76 1.57
N GLU A 130 -19.41 7.94 2.59
CA GLU A 130 -18.80 8.10 3.92
C GLU A 130 -17.27 8.00 3.83
N MET A 131 -16.75 7.00 3.11
CA MET A 131 -15.31 6.82 2.90
C MET A 131 -14.68 8.00 2.16
N LEU A 132 -15.36 8.51 1.13
CA LEU A 132 -14.91 9.69 0.38
C LEU A 132 -14.86 10.94 1.27
N ASN A 133 -15.84 11.11 2.17
CA ASN A 133 -15.82 12.23 3.13
C ASN A 133 -14.63 12.13 4.09
N GLU A 134 -14.31 10.94 4.58
CA GLU A 134 -13.15 10.71 5.45
C GLU A 134 -11.82 10.98 4.70
N ILE A 135 -11.74 10.58 3.43
CA ILE A 135 -10.60 10.91 2.54
C ILE A 135 -10.47 12.42 2.35
N GLN A 136 -11.59 13.12 2.16
CA GLN A 136 -11.62 14.57 1.99
C GLN A 136 -11.22 15.33 3.26
N GLU A 137 -11.57 14.81 4.44
CA GLU A 137 -11.12 15.36 5.72
C GLU A 137 -9.59 15.28 5.85
N ILE A 138 -9.01 14.12 5.54
CA ILE A 138 -7.55 13.91 5.52
C ILE A 138 -6.88 14.84 4.49
N GLN A 139 -7.45 14.97 3.29
CA GLN A 139 -6.97 15.87 2.25
C GLN A 139 -6.96 17.33 2.71
N THR A 140 -8.02 17.74 3.40
CA THR A 140 -8.18 19.10 3.92
C THR A 140 -7.13 19.38 4.98
N ASP A 141 -6.89 18.46 5.91
CA ASP A 141 -5.85 18.58 6.94
C ASP A 141 -4.44 18.64 6.33
N ALA A 142 -4.16 17.82 5.31
CA ALA A 142 -2.90 17.87 4.57
C ALA A 142 -2.66 19.23 3.89
N ILE A 143 -3.68 19.80 3.24
CA ILE A 143 -3.60 21.12 2.60
C ILE A 143 -3.35 22.23 3.63
N HIS A 144 -4.08 22.21 4.76
CA HIS A 144 -3.87 23.18 5.84
C HIS A 144 -2.43 23.17 6.38
N ASN A 145 -1.80 21.99 6.38
CA ASN A 145 -0.41 21.81 6.81
C ASN A 145 0.61 21.90 5.65
N ASN A 146 0.21 22.51 4.52
CA ASN A 146 1.05 22.77 3.35
C ASN A 146 1.68 21.51 2.71
N LEU A 147 1.05 20.34 2.86
CA LEU A 147 1.43 19.13 2.15
C LEU A 147 0.73 19.09 0.79
N ASN A 148 1.51 19.21 -0.28
CA ASN A 148 1.02 19.01 -1.64
C ASN A 148 0.95 17.51 -1.96
N VAL A 149 -0.20 16.91 -1.67
CA VAL A 149 -0.50 15.50 -1.97
C VAL A 149 -1.99 15.35 -2.28
N ASN A 150 -2.32 14.56 -3.30
CA ASN A 150 -3.68 14.10 -3.53
C ASN A 150 -3.87 12.74 -2.84
N ILE A 151 -4.64 12.73 -1.75
CA ILE A 151 -4.83 11.55 -0.89
C ILE A 151 -5.59 10.45 -1.61
N LEU A 152 -6.63 10.80 -2.40
CA LEU A 152 -7.37 9.81 -3.17
C LEU A 152 -6.48 9.14 -4.21
N ALA A 153 -5.73 9.93 -4.97
CA ALA A 153 -4.78 9.42 -5.96
C ALA A 153 -3.70 8.54 -5.31
N PHE A 154 -3.22 8.90 -4.11
CA PHE A 154 -2.28 8.08 -3.35
C PHE A 154 -2.89 6.73 -2.93
N ILE A 155 -4.15 6.72 -2.47
CA ILE A 155 -4.86 5.47 -2.10
C ILE A 155 -5.01 4.55 -3.32
N HIS A 156 -5.40 5.11 -4.48
CA HIS A 156 -5.45 4.35 -5.74
C HIS A 156 -4.07 3.83 -6.17
N PHE A 157 -3.02 4.63 -6.00
CA PHE A 157 -1.65 4.18 -6.25
C PHE A 157 -1.27 3.00 -5.34
N MET A 158 -1.60 3.06 -4.05
CA MET A 158 -1.36 1.96 -3.11
C MET A 158 -2.12 0.68 -3.50
N ASP A 159 -3.34 0.81 -4.04
CA ASP A 159 -4.10 -0.33 -4.55
C ASP A 159 -3.39 -1.04 -5.73
N ILE A 160 -3.03 -0.29 -6.78
CA ILE A 160 -2.36 -0.87 -7.94
C ILE A 160 -0.93 -1.32 -7.65
N LEU A 161 -0.24 -0.69 -6.70
CA LEU A 161 1.03 -1.20 -6.16
C LEU A 161 0.85 -2.57 -5.51
N GLY A 162 -0.16 -2.71 -4.65
CA GLY A 162 -0.50 -3.98 -4.01
C GLY A 162 -0.85 -5.05 -5.04
N TRP A 163 -1.56 -4.70 -6.11
CA TRP A 163 -1.85 -5.61 -7.22
C TRP A 163 -0.58 -6.05 -7.97
N ASN A 164 0.36 -5.14 -8.26
CA ASN A 164 1.64 -5.51 -8.87
C ASN A 164 2.43 -6.49 -7.99
N ASP A 165 2.55 -6.22 -6.68
CA ASP A 165 3.23 -7.13 -5.76
C ASP A 165 2.53 -8.49 -5.66
N GLU A 166 1.21 -8.51 -5.82
CA GLU A 166 0.42 -9.73 -5.90
C GLU A 166 0.67 -10.53 -7.18
N MET A 167 0.80 -9.87 -8.33
CA MET A 167 1.19 -10.51 -9.60
C MET A 167 2.55 -11.20 -9.48
N LYS A 168 3.56 -10.47 -9.01
CA LYS A 168 4.92 -11.02 -8.82
C LYS A 168 4.96 -12.18 -7.82
N THR A 169 4.06 -12.13 -6.83
CA THR A 169 3.98 -13.16 -5.82
C THR A 169 3.20 -14.36 -6.32
N HIS A 170 1.97 -14.22 -6.82
CA HIS A 170 1.06 -15.35 -6.98
C HIS A 170 0.85 -15.82 -8.42
N ALA A 171 1.35 -15.09 -9.43
CA ALA A 171 1.35 -15.57 -10.82
C ALA A 171 2.69 -16.24 -11.15
N ASN A 172 2.64 -17.48 -11.64
CA ASN A 172 3.78 -18.18 -12.23
C ASN A 172 3.41 -18.74 -13.62
N ASN A 173 4.36 -19.38 -14.29
CA ASN A 173 4.13 -19.98 -15.62
C ASN A 173 3.05 -21.07 -15.61
N ASP A 174 2.75 -21.66 -14.45
CA ASP A 174 1.73 -22.70 -14.26
C ASP A 174 0.36 -22.13 -13.84
N GLY A 175 0.22 -20.80 -13.76
CA GLY A 175 -1.01 -20.10 -13.40
C GLY A 175 -0.99 -19.45 -12.01
N LEU A 176 -2.12 -19.54 -11.31
CA LEU A 176 -2.35 -18.89 -10.01
C LEU A 176 -1.95 -19.81 -8.85
N ASN A 177 -1.03 -19.35 -7.99
CA ASN A 177 -0.54 -20.17 -6.89
C ASN A 177 -0.69 -19.50 -5.51
N PHE A 178 -1.86 -19.66 -4.90
CA PHE A 178 -2.15 -19.25 -3.52
C PHE A 178 -1.90 -20.35 -2.47
N VAL A 179 -1.64 -21.59 -2.90
CA VAL A 179 -1.48 -22.75 -1.99
C VAL A 179 -0.02 -22.90 -1.56
N VAL A 180 0.92 -22.84 -2.51
CA VAL A 180 2.36 -22.97 -2.23
C VAL A 180 2.91 -21.71 -1.57
N LYS A 181 2.36 -20.54 -1.92
CA LYS A 181 2.75 -19.26 -1.33
C LYS A 181 1.80 -18.88 -0.23
N LYS A 182 2.32 -18.42 0.92
CA LYS A 182 1.51 -18.04 2.08
C LYS A 182 0.43 -17.03 1.63
N PRO A 183 -0.88 -17.26 1.91
CA PRO A 183 -1.97 -16.43 1.38
C PRO A 183 -1.93 -14.96 1.75
N LYS A 184 -1.10 -14.53 2.71
CA LYS A 184 -0.95 -13.11 3.10
C LYS A 184 0.17 -12.37 2.35
N MET A 185 0.93 -13.05 1.50
CA MET A 185 1.98 -12.41 0.70
C MET A 185 1.42 -11.54 -0.44
N GLY A 186 2.27 -10.73 -1.07
CA GLY A 186 1.88 -9.74 -2.06
C GLY A 186 1.19 -8.53 -1.40
N ARG A 187 0.09 -8.05 -2.00
CA ARG A 187 -0.72 -6.89 -1.55
C ARG A 187 -0.77 -6.70 -0.04
N ILE A 188 -1.23 -7.72 0.70
CA ILE A 188 -1.51 -7.60 2.14
C ILE A 188 -0.22 -7.21 2.87
N ASN A 189 0.83 -8.02 2.74
CA ASN A 189 2.11 -7.73 3.37
C ASN A 189 2.70 -6.39 2.93
N THR A 190 2.63 -6.06 1.63
CA THR A 190 3.18 -4.82 1.09
C THR A 190 2.53 -3.60 1.70
N ILE A 191 1.19 -3.53 1.67
CA ILE A 191 0.45 -2.37 2.16
C ILE A 191 0.50 -2.29 3.69
N LEU A 192 0.39 -3.43 4.40
CA LEU A 192 0.53 -3.45 5.86
C LEU A 192 1.93 -3.04 6.33
N SER A 193 2.98 -3.36 5.56
CA SER A 193 4.33 -2.86 5.85
C SER A 193 4.42 -1.34 5.70
N CYS A 194 3.75 -0.78 4.69
CA CYS A 194 3.71 0.67 4.49
C CYS A 194 2.98 1.39 5.63
N ILE A 195 1.94 0.78 6.23
CA ILE A 195 1.29 1.32 7.44
C ILE A 195 2.24 1.29 8.65
N SER A 196 3.05 0.24 8.76
CA SER A 196 3.89 -0.02 9.94
C SER A 196 5.13 0.88 9.99
N ILE A 197 5.74 1.17 8.84
CA ILE A 197 6.99 1.95 8.73
C ILE A 197 6.93 3.30 9.45
N PRO A 198 5.95 4.19 9.18
CA PRO A 198 5.95 5.53 9.75
C PRO A 198 5.74 5.51 11.26
N ILE A 199 5.03 4.49 11.77
CA ILE A 199 4.82 4.31 13.21
C ILE A 199 6.16 3.97 13.87
N LEU A 200 6.89 3.02 13.31
CA LEU A 200 8.19 2.59 13.84
C LEU A 200 9.25 3.70 13.77
N PHE A 201 9.26 4.49 12.69
CA PHE A 201 10.17 5.63 12.60
C PHE A 201 9.74 6.77 13.54
N GLN A 202 8.45 6.96 13.77
CA GLN A 202 7.99 7.95 14.74
C GLN A 202 8.44 7.61 16.16
N GLU A 203 8.42 6.33 16.57
CA GLU A 203 8.94 5.92 17.89
C GLU A 203 10.38 6.40 18.10
N PHE A 204 11.23 6.33 17.06
CA PHE A 204 12.59 6.85 17.13
C PHE A 204 12.66 8.39 17.13
N VAL A 205 11.79 9.06 16.37
CA VAL A 205 11.72 10.54 16.41
C VAL A 205 11.33 11.03 17.80
N ASP A 206 10.33 10.40 18.41
CA ASP A 206 9.85 10.75 19.75
C ASP A 206 10.96 10.54 20.80
N GLU A 207 11.73 9.47 20.68
CA GLU A 207 12.92 9.19 21.51
C GLU A 207 13.99 10.29 21.40
N VAL A 208 14.30 10.73 20.17
CA VAL A 208 15.25 11.82 19.93
C VAL A 208 14.74 13.14 20.50
N LEU A 209 13.44 13.42 20.38
CA LEU A 209 12.84 14.64 20.92
C LEU A 209 12.80 14.65 22.46
N LEU A 210 12.56 13.49 23.07
CA LEU A 210 12.59 13.29 24.52
C LEU A 210 13.98 13.60 25.10
N HIS A 211 15.04 13.14 24.42
CA HIS A 211 16.43 13.29 24.85
C HIS A 211 17.19 14.41 24.09
N LYS A 212 16.47 15.42 23.57
CA LYS A 212 17.07 16.48 22.72
C LYS A 212 18.22 17.24 23.41
N ASP A 213 18.14 17.38 24.74
CA ASP A 213 19.11 18.10 25.58
C ASP A 213 20.14 17.15 26.23
N ASP A 214 19.98 15.83 26.05
CA ASP A 214 20.86 14.79 26.58
C ASP A 214 21.13 13.71 25.52
N LYS A 215 21.88 14.11 24.49
CA LYS A 215 22.13 13.29 23.30
C LYS A 215 22.85 11.98 23.58
N ALA A 216 23.53 11.87 24.72
CA ALA A 216 24.26 10.65 25.11
C ALA A 216 23.30 9.50 25.49
N ASN A 217 22.07 9.82 25.88
CA ASN A 217 21.08 8.87 26.35
C ASN A 217 20.00 8.49 25.30
N ILE A 218 20.14 8.98 24.05
CA ILE A 218 19.24 8.58 22.95
C ILE A 218 19.36 7.06 22.71
N ASP A 219 18.25 6.32 22.83
CA ASP A 219 18.22 4.89 22.56
C ASP A 219 18.16 4.57 21.06
N PHE A 220 19.33 4.33 20.47
CA PHE A 220 19.44 3.88 19.08
C PHE A 220 18.97 2.43 18.85
N SER A 221 18.69 1.65 19.91
CA SER A 221 18.18 0.28 19.75
C SER A 221 16.86 0.25 18.96
N ILE A 222 16.04 1.29 19.07
CA ILE A 222 14.76 1.44 18.36
C ILE A 222 14.98 1.36 16.84
N VAL A 223 15.85 2.21 16.28
CA VAL A 223 16.10 2.24 14.83
C VAL A 223 16.94 1.04 14.36
N ILE A 224 17.83 0.52 15.19
CA ILE A 224 18.63 -0.68 14.88
C ILE A 224 17.74 -1.91 14.75
N ASN A 225 16.77 -2.10 15.66
CA ASN A 225 15.83 -3.21 15.61
C ASN A 225 14.98 -3.19 14.34
N VAL A 226 14.57 -2.00 13.90
CA VAL A 226 13.86 -1.78 12.64
C VAL A 226 14.75 -2.19 11.46
N ALA A 227 15.99 -1.68 11.39
CA ALA A 227 16.94 -2.00 10.32
C ALA A 227 17.25 -3.50 10.24
N GLN A 228 17.50 -4.16 11.37
CA GLN A 228 17.72 -5.60 11.43
C GLN A 228 16.52 -6.39 10.91
N THR A 229 15.31 -5.95 11.25
CA THR A 229 14.10 -6.62 10.79
C THR A 229 13.93 -6.48 9.29
N PHE A 230 14.11 -5.26 8.75
CA PHE A 230 14.05 -5.03 7.30
C PHE A 230 15.09 -5.84 6.52
N SER A 231 16.29 -6.00 7.07
CA SER A 231 17.33 -6.84 6.48
C SER A 231 16.89 -8.31 6.42
N ARG A 232 16.31 -8.85 7.50
CA ARG A 232 15.85 -10.25 7.57
C ARG A 232 14.64 -10.51 6.68
N THR A 233 13.73 -9.54 6.55
CA THR A 233 12.46 -9.71 5.83
C THR A 233 12.47 -9.14 4.42
N ARG A 234 13.61 -8.63 3.94
CA ARG A 234 13.77 -8.03 2.62
C ARG A 234 12.76 -6.92 2.34
N GLY A 235 12.55 -6.01 3.30
CA GLY A 235 11.63 -4.89 3.10
C GLY A 235 10.20 -5.09 3.64
N VAL A 236 9.86 -6.27 4.16
CA VAL A 236 8.47 -6.61 4.54
C VAL A 236 8.32 -6.69 6.06
N HIS A 237 7.53 -5.80 6.66
CA HIS A 237 7.34 -5.79 8.11
C HIS A 237 5.92 -5.37 8.52
N PRO A 238 4.91 -6.22 8.28
CA PRO A 238 3.57 -5.97 8.77
C PRO A 238 3.50 -6.20 10.29
N LEU A 239 2.91 -5.25 11.02
CA LEU A 239 2.63 -5.43 12.45
C LEU A 239 1.54 -6.50 12.70
N PRO A 240 1.56 -7.18 13.86
CA PRO A 240 0.48 -8.09 14.25
C PRO A 240 -0.87 -7.38 14.35
N ASN A 241 -1.96 -8.09 14.02
CA ASN A 241 -3.32 -7.53 14.07
C ASN A 241 -3.69 -6.88 15.41
N LYS A 242 -3.24 -7.45 16.53
CA LYS A 242 -3.47 -6.88 17.87
C LYS A 242 -2.83 -5.49 17.99
N LYS A 243 -1.56 -5.36 17.60
CA LYS A 243 -0.83 -4.08 17.65
C LYS A 243 -1.41 -3.07 16.66
N LEU A 244 -1.79 -3.52 15.45
CA LEU A 244 -2.50 -2.66 14.49
C LEU A 244 -3.82 -2.13 15.05
N ALA A 245 -4.65 -2.98 15.66
CA ALA A 245 -5.92 -2.56 16.25
C ALA A 245 -5.74 -1.60 17.43
N GLU A 246 -4.73 -1.82 18.27
CA GLU A 246 -4.36 -0.89 19.36
C GLU A 246 -3.96 0.49 18.81
N LEU A 247 -3.09 0.52 17.79
CA LEU A 247 -2.58 1.76 17.21
C LEU A 247 -3.65 2.54 16.43
N LEU A 248 -4.52 1.83 15.72
CA LEU A 248 -5.51 2.42 14.82
C LEU A 248 -6.90 2.58 15.47
N ASN A 249 -7.01 2.41 16.78
CA ASN A 249 -8.23 2.67 17.52
C ASN A 249 -8.66 4.15 17.39
N PRO A 250 -9.95 4.46 17.14
CA PRO A 250 -11.11 3.55 17.11
C PRO A 250 -11.44 2.92 15.74
N PHE A 251 -10.67 3.23 14.70
CA PHE A 251 -10.98 2.92 13.30
C PHE A 251 -10.70 1.46 12.89
N LEU A 252 -9.86 0.73 13.64
CA LEU A 252 -9.63 -0.71 13.49
C LEU A 252 -9.87 -1.44 14.81
N GLN A 253 -10.74 -2.46 14.80
CA GLN A 253 -11.18 -3.20 16.00
C GLN A 253 -11.01 -4.71 15.81
N LEU A 254 -10.74 -5.43 16.90
CA LEU A 254 -10.55 -6.89 16.92
C LEU A 254 -11.83 -7.69 16.68
#